data_AF-A0A1L8HBK3-F1
#
_entry.id   AF-A0A1L8HBK3-F1
#
_cell.length_a   1.000
_cell.length_b   1.000
_cell.length_c   1.000
_cell.angle_alpha   90.00
_cell.angle_beta   90.00
_cell.angle_gamma   90.00
#
_symmetry.space_group_name_H-M   'P 1'
#
loop_
_entity.id
_entity.type
_entity.pdbx_description
1 polymer ?
#
loop_
_entity_poly.entity_id
_entity_poly.type
_entity_poly.pdbx_seq_one_letter_code
_entity_poly.pdbx_strand_id
1 'polypeptide(L)'
;MGMFNINGSFSHTEFILFGFPGISQSRHWLFIPFFFIYLEILMGNLMIIYQILVERSLHLPMYSLICLLFAVNISCTTAIVPNMLLGLVFGLNDISLGSCLFQMFFIYTALILESTMLVIMALDRYLAICRPLRYHNIMNNCLVGQLFLIGLVQSSLFSAPIIIVASQVHFCRSNIIWHFACENMVLLNLGCGDISKIQLLGLMVRILVIAMDISLLLVSYLYIFHSTMKIARGKSLHKTLHTCSTHLIVVVLNYSCGLSSAILYRLSISVDVQNLFSAIYYLFPATVHPFIYGYRMKEIRTCLVKSWRGRGCV
;
A
#
# COMPACT_ATOMS: atom_id res chain seq x y z
N MET A 1 54.05 -19.56 -8.30
CA MET A 1 53.95 -18.30 -7.55
C MET A 1 53.56 -17.22 -8.54
N GLY A 2 52.41 -16.59 -8.34
CA GLY A 2 51.81 -15.64 -9.26
C GLY A 2 50.34 -15.42 -8.90
N MET A 3 50.11 -14.86 -7.72
CA MET A 3 48.79 -14.41 -7.29
C MET A 3 48.32 -13.29 -8.22
N PHE A 4 47.26 -13.53 -8.99
CA PHE A 4 46.51 -12.47 -9.64
C PHE A 4 45.71 -11.74 -8.56
N ASN A 5 46.21 -10.59 -8.14
CA ASN A 5 45.54 -9.64 -7.26
C ASN A 5 44.51 -8.86 -8.10
N ILE A 6 43.26 -9.32 -8.14
CA ILE A 6 42.16 -8.58 -8.80
C ILE A 6 41.60 -7.59 -7.78
N ASN A 7 42.25 -6.44 -7.63
CA ASN A 7 41.65 -5.24 -7.02
C ASN A 7 40.76 -4.53 -8.06
N GLY A 8 39.72 -5.21 -8.52
CA GLY A 8 38.55 -4.57 -9.12
C GLY A 8 37.48 -4.47 -8.06
N SER A 9 37.00 -3.27 -7.75
CA SER A 9 35.85 -3.08 -6.85
C SER A 9 34.59 -3.64 -7.51
N PHE A 10 34.35 -4.94 -7.33
CA PHE A 10 33.22 -5.66 -7.90
C PHE A 10 31.93 -5.31 -7.13
N SER A 11 30.95 -4.75 -7.86
CA SER A 11 29.60 -4.51 -7.35
C SER A 11 28.60 -5.36 -8.11
N HIS A 12 27.70 -6.01 -7.40
CA HIS A 12 26.55 -6.68 -8.01
C HIS A 12 25.59 -5.65 -8.63
N THR A 13 25.17 -5.91 -9.87
CA THR A 13 24.14 -5.17 -10.61
C THR A 13 22.89 -6.01 -10.87
N GLU A 14 22.98 -7.31 -10.60
CA GLU A 14 21.89 -8.29 -10.71
C GLU A 14 21.72 -8.97 -9.35
N PHE A 15 20.46 -9.19 -8.98
CA PHE A 15 20.06 -9.74 -7.70
C PHE A 15 19.02 -10.83 -7.89
N ILE A 16 18.93 -11.72 -6.90
CA ILE A 16 17.98 -12.81 -6.85
C ILE A 16 17.00 -12.57 -5.70
N LEU A 17 15.71 -12.40 -5.99
CA LEU A 17 14.65 -12.26 -4.99
C LEU A 17 14.26 -13.63 -4.43
N PHE A 18 14.73 -13.97 -3.24
CA PHE A 18 14.49 -15.25 -2.61
C PHE A 18 13.61 -15.12 -1.36
N GLY A 19 12.30 -15.02 -1.59
CA GLY A 19 11.30 -15.06 -0.52
C GLY A 19 11.07 -16.48 0.02
N PHE A 20 10.80 -16.58 1.32
CA PHE A 20 10.45 -17.83 2.02
C PHE A 20 11.51 -18.97 1.95
N PRO A 21 12.78 -18.72 2.33
CA PRO A 21 13.84 -19.72 2.25
C PRO A 21 13.66 -20.99 3.09
N GLY A 22 13.00 -20.92 4.25
CA GLY A 22 12.87 -22.07 5.16
C GLY A 22 12.00 -23.20 4.60
N ILE A 23 11.18 -22.91 3.59
CA ILE A 23 10.34 -23.88 2.88
C ILE A 23 10.74 -24.03 1.41
N SER A 24 12.02 -23.81 1.09
CA SER A 24 12.55 -23.82 -0.29
C SER A 24 12.09 -25.02 -1.14
N GLN A 25 12.04 -26.23 -0.58
CA GLN A 25 11.61 -27.45 -1.28
C GLN A 25 10.12 -27.45 -1.65
N SER A 26 9.27 -26.81 -0.84
CA SER A 26 7.82 -26.73 -1.03
C SER A 26 7.34 -25.33 -1.42
N ARG A 27 8.26 -24.42 -1.76
CA ARG A 27 7.97 -22.99 -2.06
C ARG A 27 6.94 -22.82 -3.19
N HIS A 28 6.94 -23.72 -4.17
CA HIS A 28 5.96 -23.72 -5.27
C HIS A 28 4.50 -23.85 -4.80
N TRP A 29 4.23 -24.47 -3.65
CA TRP A 29 2.88 -24.55 -3.08
C TRP A 29 2.32 -23.19 -2.66
N LEU A 30 3.19 -22.21 -2.35
CA LEU A 30 2.76 -20.84 -2.06
C LEU A 30 2.19 -20.12 -3.30
N PHE A 31 2.45 -20.60 -4.51
CA PHE A 31 1.89 -20.01 -5.72
C PHE A 31 0.36 -19.96 -5.65
N ILE A 32 -0.26 -21.06 -5.23
CA ILE A 32 -1.72 -21.22 -5.20
C ILE A 32 -2.40 -20.12 -4.37
N PRO A 33 -2.09 -19.95 -3.07
CA PRO A 33 -2.74 -18.91 -2.27
C PRO A 33 -2.42 -17.49 -2.76
N PHE A 34 -1.17 -17.18 -3.13
CA PHE A 34 -0.83 -15.84 -3.61
C PHE A 34 -1.46 -15.50 -4.97
N PHE A 35 -1.62 -16.49 -5.84
CA PHE A 35 -2.30 -16.32 -7.12
C PHE A 35 -3.79 -15.99 -6.92
N PHE A 36 -4.48 -16.72 -6.04
CA PHE A 36 -5.88 -16.42 -5.73
C PHE A 36 -6.06 -15.06 -5.06
N ILE A 37 -5.18 -14.69 -4.12
CA ILE A 37 -5.18 -13.35 -3.51
C ILE A 37 -5.00 -12.28 -4.59
N TYR A 38 -4.09 -12.48 -5.54
CA TYR A 38 -3.86 -11.54 -6.63
C TYR A 38 -5.10 -11.38 -7.52
N LEU A 39 -5.72 -12.49 -7.92
CA LEU A 39 -6.95 -12.46 -8.71
C LEU A 39 -8.09 -11.75 -7.96
N GLU A 40 -8.24 -12.02 -6.67
CA GLU A 40 -9.24 -11.36 -5.83
C GLU A 40 -9.02 -9.85 -5.76
N ILE A 41 -7.79 -9.40 -5.58
CA ILE A 41 -7.42 -7.98 -5.61
C ILE A 41 -7.77 -7.37 -6.96
N LEU A 42 -7.33 -7.98 -8.06
CA LEU A 42 -7.60 -7.46 -9.40
C LEU A 42 -9.11 -7.38 -9.66
N MET A 43 -9.83 -8.49 -9.50
CA MET A 43 -11.25 -8.56 -9.77
C MET A 43 -12.05 -7.62 -8.88
N GLY A 44 -11.78 -7.61 -7.57
CA GLY A 44 -12.51 -6.77 -6.61
C GLY A 44 -12.31 -5.28 -6.86
N ASN A 45 -11.06 -4.84 -7.05
CA ASN A 45 -10.75 -3.43 -7.29
C ASN A 45 -11.24 -2.99 -8.69
N LEU A 46 -11.03 -3.78 -9.75
CA LEU A 46 -11.49 -3.46 -11.11
C LEU A 46 -13.01 -3.42 -11.21
N MET A 47 -13.72 -4.36 -10.57
CA MET A 47 -15.17 -4.39 -10.57
C MET A 47 -15.76 -3.10 -10.02
N ILE A 48 -15.23 -2.59 -8.90
CA ILE A 48 -15.74 -1.36 -8.31
C ILE A 48 -15.37 -0.13 -9.16
N ILE A 49 -14.15 -0.06 -9.69
CA ILE A 49 -13.77 1.00 -10.64
C ILE A 49 -14.73 1.03 -11.83
N TYR A 50 -14.95 -0.12 -12.47
CA TYR A 50 -15.85 -0.25 -13.61
C TYR A 50 -17.26 0.26 -13.28
N GLN A 51 -17.78 -0.10 -12.10
CA GLN A 51 -19.12 0.31 -11.69
C GLN A 51 -19.23 1.81 -11.45
N ILE A 52 -18.23 2.43 -10.82
CA ILE A 52 -18.23 3.88 -10.63
C ILE A 52 -18.12 4.61 -11.97
N LEU A 53 -17.34 4.09 -12.93
CA LEU A 53 -17.18 4.71 -14.24
C LEU A 53 -18.47 4.66 -15.07
N VAL A 54 -19.17 3.52 -15.08
CA VAL A 54 -20.41 3.32 -15.85
C VAL A 54 -21.58 4.10 -15.24
N GLU A 55 -21.66 4.15 -13.91
CA GLU A 55 -22.81 4.69 -13.21
C GLU A 55 -22.63 6.19 -12.94
N ARG A 56 -23.25 7.05 -13.77
CA ARG A 56 -23.15 8.51 -13.63
C ARG A 56 -23.63 9.02 -12.28
N SER A 57 -24.60 8.34 -11.65
CA SER A 57 -25.08 8.71 -10.32
C SER A 57 -24.01 8.57 -9.23
N LEU A 58 -22.92 7.84 -9.50
CA LEU A 58 -21.75 7.68 -8.62
C LEU A 58 -20.62 8.65 -8.95
N HIS A 59 -20.75 9.61 -9.87
CA HIS A 59 -19.64 10.54 -10.22
C HIS A 59 -19.45 11.68 -9.19
N LEU A 60 -19.57 11.35 -7.90
CA LEU A 60 -19.29 12.27 -6.80
C LEU A 60 -17.81 12.20 -6.36
N PRO A 61 -17.28 13.27 -5.73
CA PRO A 61 -15.87 13.35 -5.31
C PRO A 61 -15.38 12.14 -4.51
N MET A 62 -16.19 11.65 -3.57
CA MET A 62 -15.87 10.47 -2.76
C MET A 62 -15.63 9.21 -3.61
N TYR A 63 -16.43 8.99 -4.65
CA TYR A 63 -16.28 7.81 -5.51
C TYR A 63 -15.10 7.97 -6.48
N SER A 64 -14.81 9.19 -6.93
CA SER A 64 -13.58 9.50 -7.68
C SER A 64 -12.33 9.16 -6.83
N LEU A 65 -12.34 9.50 -5.53
CA LEU A 65 -11.28 9.11 -4.60
C LEU A 65 -11.16 7.59 -4.42
N ILE A 66 -12.29 6.88 -4.33
CA ILE A 66 -12.29 5.41 -4.25
C ILE A 66 -11.69 4.78 -5.52
N CYS A 67 -12.05 5.29 -6.71
CA CYS A 67 -11.45 4.84 -7.97
C CYS A 67 -9.94 5.01 -7.99
N LEU A 68 -9.45 6.19 -7.59
CA LEU A 68 -8.02 6.49 -7.53
C LEU A 68 -7.31 5.57 -6.52
N LEU A 69 -7.89 5.36 -5.34
CA LEU A 69 -7.37 4.44 -4.33
C LEU A 69 -7.24 3.02 -4.89
N PHE A 70 -8.25 2.53 -5.60
CA PHE A 70 -8.25 1.17 -6.15
C PHE A 70 -7.29 1.02 -7.34
N ALA A 71 -7.11 2.06 -8.14
CA ALA A 71 -6.09 2.10 -9.17
C ALA A 71 -4.68 2.01 -8.55
N VAL A 72 -4.44 2.70 -7.42
CA VAL A 72 -3.17 2.59 -6.66
C VAL A 72 -2.99 1.17 -6.12
N ASN A 73 -4.01 0.56 -5.53
CA ASN A 73 -3.97 -0.83 -5.04
C ASN A 73 -3.57 -1.82 -6.14
N ILE A 74 -4.24 -1.77 -7.30
CA ILE A 74 -3.96 -2.64 -8.45
C ILE A 74 -2.53 -2.44 -8.93
N SER A 75 -2.10 -1.18 -9.05
CA SER A 75 -0.78 -0.87 -9.58
C SER A 75 0.31 -1.37 -8.62
N CYS A 76 0.16 -1.11 -7.31
CA CYS A 76 1.12 -1.55 -6.28
C CYS A 76 1.26 -3.07 -6.25
N THR A 77 0.14 -3.78 -6.24
CA THR A 77 0.11 -5.25 -6.19
C THR A 77 0.66 -5.87 -7.47
N THR A 78 0.37 -5.27 -8.64
CA THR A 78 0.92 -5.70 -9.93
C THR A 78 2.41 -5.44 -10.07
N ALA A 79 2.98 -4.47 -9.36
CA ALA A 79 4.43 -4.24 -9.35
C ALA A 79 5.21 -5.32 -8.57
N ILE A 80 4.54 -6.05 -7.67
CA ILE A 80 5.17 -7.03 -6.77
C ILE A 80 4.82 -8.47 -7.15
N VAL A 81 3.52 -8.76 -7.19
CA VAL A 81 3.01 -10.13 -7.15
C VAL A 81 3.34 -10.95 -8.40
N PRO A 82 3.27 -10.42 -9.63
CA PRO A 82 3.63 -11.19 -10.82
C PRO A 82 5.05 -11.75 -10.78
N ASN A 83 6.05 -10.93 -10.42
CA ASN A 83 7.43 -11.37 -10.30
C ASN A 83 7.58 -12.40 -9.17
N MET A 84 6.92 -12.18 -8.04
CA MET A 84 6.90 -13.17 -6.94
C MET A 84 6.33 -14.52 -7.42
N LEU A 85 5.19 -14.53 -8.12
CA LEU A 85 4.55 -15.75 -8.61
C LEU A 85 5.40 -16.51 -9.63
N LEU A 86 6.03 -15.78 -10.57
CA LEU A 86 6.98 -16.37 -11.52
C LEU A 86 8.19 -16.99 -10.80
N GLY A 87 8.69 -16.31 -9.76
CA GLY A 87 9.76 -16.81 -8.90
C GLY A 87 9.38 -18.05 -8.10
N LEU A 88 8.12 -18.18 -7.66
CA LEU A 88 7.60 -19.34 -6.92
C LEU A 88 7.45 -20.60 -7.81
N VAL A 89 7.03 -20.44 -9.07
CA VAL A 89 6.74 -21.59 -9.97
C VAL A 89 7.91 -21.95 -10.87
N PHE A 90 8.53 -20.96 -11.49
CA PHE A 90 9.56 -21.16 -12.52
C PHE A 90 10.97 -20.87 -12.02
N GLY A 91 11.13 -20.39 -10.79
CA GLY A 91 12.43 -20.01 -10.25
C GLY A 91 13.01 -18.72 -10.86
N LEU A 92 12.22 -17.99 -11.68
CA LEU A 92 12.60 -16.72 -12.31
C LEU A 92 12.62 -15.59 -11.28
N ASN A 93 13.69 -15.52 -10.50
CA ASN A 93 13.83 -14.60 -9.37
C ASN A 93 14.83 -13.46 -9.64
N ASP A 94 15.41 -13.40 -10.84
CA ASP A 94 16.45 -12.43 -11.18
C ASP A 94 15.85 -11.03 -11.41
N ILE A 95 16.51 -10.02 -10.86
CA ILE A 95 16.14 -8.62 -11.00
C ILE A 95 17.39 -7.74 -11.09
N SER A 96 17.40 -6.79 -12.03
CA SER A 96 18.47 -5.80 -12.09
C SER A 96 18.38 -4.80 -10.94
N LEU A 97 19.50 -4.18 -10.55
CA LEU A 97 19.51 -3.10 -9.55
C LEU A 97 18.54 -1.97 -9.92
N GLY A 98 18.52 -1.56 -11.18
CA GLY A 98 17.61 -0.51 -11.67
C GLY A 98 16.13 -0.90 -11.51
N SER A 99 15.78 -2.13 -11.89
CA SER A 99 14.42 -2.66 -11.70
C SER A 99 14.06 -2.77 -10.22
N CYS A 100 15.01 -3.15 -9.37
CA CYS A 100 14.82 -3.26 -7.93
C CYS A 100 14.56 -1.90 -7.27
N LEU A 101 15.37 -0.89 -7.62
CA LEU A 101 15.20 0.48 -7.16
C LEU A 101 13.88 1.09 -7.66
N PHE A 102 13.49 0.82 -8.91
CA PHE A 102 12.21 1.26 -9.45
C PHE A 102 11.03 0.60 -8.73
N GLN A 103 11.08 -0.72 -8.52
CA GLN A 103 10.05 -1.44 -7.76
C GLN A 103 9.92 -0.83 -6.35
N MET A 104 11.03 -0.58 -5.67
CA MET A 104 11.06 0.00 -4.33
C MET A 104 10.49 1.43 -4.29
N PHE A 105 10.87 2.28 -5.25
CA PHE A 105 10.31 3.63 -5.41
C PHE A 105 8.79 3.60 -5.57
N PHE A 106 8.32 2.69 -6.42
CA PHE A 106 6.90 2.55 -6.73
C PHE A 106 6.10 2.08 -5.52
N ILE A 107 6.59 1.08 -4.79
CA ILE A 107 5.96 0.58 -3.55
C ILE A 107 5.83 1.69 -2.52
N TYR A 108 6.92 2.43 -2.24
CA TYR A 108 6.89 3.48 -1.22
C TYR A 108 5.99 4.64 -1.61
N THR A 109 6.02 5.06 -2.88
CA THR A 109 5.13 6.10 -3.38
C THR A 109 3.67 5.66 -3.29
N ALA A 110 3.36 4.42 -3.67
CA ALA A 110 2.00 3.90 -3.61
C ALA A 110 1.44 3.84 -2.18
N LEU A 111 2.23 3.38 -1.20
CA LEU A 111 1.81 3.29 0.19
C LEU A 111 1.55 4.66 0.83
N ILE A 112 2.43 5.64 0.58
CA ILE A 112 2.24 7.01 1.08
C ILE A 112 1.03 7.66 0.39
N LEU A 113 0.84 7.39 -0.90
CA LEU A 113 -0.31 7.89 -1.66
C LEU A 113 -1.62 7.27 -1.19
N GLU A 114 -1.64 5.97 -0.89
CA GLU A 114 -2.79 5.26 -0.31
C GLU A 114 -3.22 5.91 1.00
N SER A 115 -2.27 6.15 1.91
CA SER A 115 -2.49 6.88 3.16
C SER A 115 -3.02 8.30 2.93
N THR A 116 -2.41 9.03 1.99
CA THR A 116 -2.85 10.39 1.61
C THR A 116 -4.28 10.40 1.08
N MET A 117 -4.66 9.40 0.27
CA MET A 117 -6.03 9.25 -0.21
C MET A 117 -7.01 9.01 0.93
N LEU A 118 -6.67 8.17 1.92
CA LEU A 118 -7.52 7.95 3.09
C LEU A 118 -7.76 9.24 3.89
N VAL A 119 -6.74 10.10 4.03
CA VAL A 119 -6.88 11.42 4.67
C VAL A 119 -7.79 12.33 3.86
N ILE A 120 -7.65 12.38 2.53
CA ILE A 120 -8.52 13.20 1.67
C ILE A 120 -9.97 12.69 1.72
N MET A 121 -10.19 11.37 1.79
CA MET A 121 -11.53 10.78 1.97
C MET A 121 -12.13 11.14 3.34
N ALA A 122 -11.32 11.21 4.40
CA ALA A 122 -11.77 11.69 5.69
C ALA A 122 -12.16 13.19 5.64
N LEU A 123 -11.38 14.00 4.92
CA LEU A 123 -11.69 15.42 4.69
C LEU A 123 -12.99 15.61 3.89
N ASP A 124 -13.20 14.82 2.83
CA ASP A 124 -14.45 14.80 2.06
C ASP A 124 -15.66 14.60 2.98
N ARG A 125 -15.61 13.54 3.80
CA ARG A 125 -16.68 13.21 4.75
C ARG A 125 -16.88 14.31 5.79
N TYR A 126 -15.80 14.89 6.30
CA TYR A 126 -15.88 16.01 7.22
C TYR A 126 -16.60 17.19 6.60
N LEU A 127 -16.26 17.58 5.37
CA LEU A 127 -16.90 18.70 4.68
C LEU A 127 -18.38 18.41 4.39
N ALA A 128 -18.71 17.17 3.99
CA ALA A 128 -20.08 16.76 3.73
C ALA A 128 -20.96 16.83 5.00
N ILE A 129 -20.42 16.45 6.16
CA ILE A 129 -21.17 16.44 7.44
C ILE A 129 -21.21 17.82 8.09
N CYS A 130 -20.07 18.50 8.17
CA CYS A 130 -19.92 19.71 8.99
C CYS A 130 -20.21 21.00 8.22
N ARG A 131 -20.12 20.97 6.88
CA ARG A 131 -20.29 22.14 6.01
C ARG A 131 -21.17 21.82 4.78
N PRO A 132 -22.36 21.20 4.94
CA PRO A 132 -23.16 20.71 3.82
C PRO A 132 -23.53 21.78 2.79
N LEU A 133 -23.84 23.02 3.23
CA LEU A 133 -24.18 24.14 2.35
C LEU A 133 -23.04 24.61 1.45
N ARG A 134 -21.78 24.36 1.85
CA ARG A 134 -20.59 24.76 1.08
C ARG A 134 -19.89 23.57 0.42
N TYR A 135 -20.31 22.34 0.73
CA TYR A 135 -19.65 21.11 0.28
C TYR A 135 -19.49 21.08 -1.24
N HIS A 136 -20.57 21.23 -2.00
CA HIS A 136 -20.52 21.16 -3.47
C HIS A 136 -19.71 22.28 -4.14
N ASN A 137 -19.49 23.40 -3.44
CA ASN A 137 -18.65 24.48 -3.96
C ASN A 137 -17.16 24.23 -3.65
N ILE A 138 -16.86 23.57 -2.53
CA ILE A 138 -15.49 23.28 -2.10
C ILE A 138 -14.97 22.00 -2.75
N MET A 139 -15.70 20.90 -2.60
CA MET A 139 -15.26 19.56 -3.01
C MET A 139 -15.91 19.19 -4.34
N ASN A 140 -15.10 19.10 -5.39
CA ASN A 140 -15.49 18.69 -6.73
C ASN A 140 -14.40 17.80 -7.36
N ASN A 141 -14.71 17.16 -8.49
CA ASN A 141 -13.78 16.21 -9.12
C ASN A 141 -12.48 16.86 -9.63
N CYS A 142 -12.49 18.16 -9.95
CA CYS A 142 -11.28 18.89 -10.34
C CYS A 142 -10.34 19.02 -9.13
N LEU A 143 -10.85 19.44 -7.97
CA LEU A 143 -10.09 19.50 -6.74
C LEU A 143 -9.58 18.10 -6.33
N VAL A 144 -10.40 17.06 -6.47
CA VAL A 144 -9.96 15.66 -6.22
C VAL A 144 -8.75 15.30 -7.09
N GLY A 145 -8.79 15.61 -8.38
CA GLY A 145 -7.65 15.39 -9.28
C GLY A 145 -6.40 16.18 -8.86
N GLN A 146 -6.57 17.44 -8.46
CA GLN A 146 -5.46 18.27 -7.96
C GLN A 146 -4.86 17.69 -6.67
N LEU A 147 -5.70 17.32 -5.71
CA LEU A 147 -5.26 16.71 -4.44
C LEU A 147 -4.55 15.37 -4.68
N PHE A 148 -5.00 14.57 -5.64
CA PHE A 148 -4.32 13.35 -6.05
C PHE A 148 -2.93 13.64 -6.63
N LEU A 149 -2.81 14.61 -7.54
CA LEU A 149 -1.52 14.99 -8.11
C LEU A 149 -0.56 15.54 -7.06
N ILE A 150 -1.05 16.40 -6.16
CA ILE A 150 -0.26 16.92 -5.04
C ILE A 150 0.21 15.76 -4.16
N GLY A 151 -0.69 14.84 -3.80
CA GLY A 151 -0.37 13.65 -3.02
C GLY A 151 0.66 12.76 -3.71
N LEU A 152 0.55 12.57 -5.02
CA LEU A 152 1.50 11.79 -5.81
C LEU A 152 2.90 12.43 -5.83
N VAL A 153 2.98 13.74 -6.06
CA VAL A 153 4.24 14.49 -6.03
C VAL A 153 4.86 14.45 -4.64
N GLN A 154 4.07 14.71 -3.60
CA GLN A 154 4.52 14.62 -2.21
C GLN A 154 5.06 13.22 -1.89
N SER A 155 4.30 12.17 -2.20
CA SER A 155 4.68 10.77 -1.95
C SER A 155 5.98 10.40 -2.67
N SER A 156 6.15 10.90 -3.90
CA SER A 156 7.36 10.71 -4.69
C SER A 156 8.57 11.41 -4.07
N LEU A 157 8.39 12.66 -3.59
CA LEU A 157 9.44 13.43 -2.93
C LEU A 157 9.88 12.81 -1.60
N PHE A 158 8.97 12.18 -0.85
CA PHE A 158 9.33 11.44 0.36
C PHE A 158 10.07 10.13 0.06
N SER A 159 9.71 9.45 -1.04
CA SER A 159 10.29 8.16 -1.41
C SER A 159 11.66 8.31 -2.06
N ALA A 160 11.85 9.31 -2.93
CA ALA A 160 13.06 9.48 -3.75
C ALA A 160 14.39 9.52 -2.96
N PRO A 161 14.53 10.22 -1.81
CA PRO A 161 15.78 10.24 -1.06
C PRO A 161 16.25 8.85 -0.63
N ILE A 162 15.32 7.97 -0.23
CA ILE A 162 15.64 6.59 0.18
C ILE A 162 16.24 5.83 -0.99
N ILE A 163 15.66 5.98 -2.18
CA ILE A 163 16.10 5.29 -3.40
C ILE A 163 17.43 5.85 -3.90
N ILE A 164 17.61 7.17 -3.87
CA ILE A 164 18.87 7.83 -4.26
C ILE A 164 20.01 7.32 -3.39
N VAL A 165 19.82 7.28 -2.06
CA VAL A 165 20.84 6.75 -1.15
C VAL A 165 21.13 5.28 -1.43
N ALA A 166 20.10 4.45 -1.64
CA ALA A 166 20.28 3.04 -1.98
C ALA A 166 21.05 2.84 -3.30
N SER A 167 20.82 3.70 -4.30
CA SER A 167 21.49 3.62 -5.62
C SER A 167 23.00 3.91 -5.56
N GLN A 168 23.46 4.60 -4.52
CA GLN A 168 24.86 4.98 -4.34
C GLN A 168 25.67 3.92 -3.57
N VAL A 169 25.03 2.87 -3.06
CA VAL A 169 25.70 1.83 -2.27
C VAL A 169 26.45 0.86 -3.17
N HIS A 170 27.66 0.49 -2.74
CA HIS A 170 28.45 -0.55 -3.39
C HIS A 170 28.08 -1.93 -2.83
N PHE A 171 27.48 -2.78 -3.65
CA PHE A 171 26.96 -4.09 -3.23
C PHE A 171 27.97 -5.19 -3.50
N CYS A 172 28.75 -5.59 -2.49
CA CYS A 172 29.83 -6.57 -2.67
C CYS A 172 29.70 -7.83 -1.79
N ARG A 173 28.70 -7.91 -0.89
CA ARG A 173 28.55 -9.06 0.03
C ARG A 173 27.83 -10.26 -0.58
N SER A 174 26.73 -10.02 -1.29
CA SER A 174 25.89 -11.07 -1.89
C SER A 174 24.95 -10.43 -2.91
N ASN A 175 24.53 -11.23 -3.90
CA ASN A 175 23.46 -10.90 -4.85
C ASN A 175 22.09 -11.47 -4.45
N ILE A 176 21.98 -12.17 -3.32
CA ILE A 176 20.71 -12.77 -2.88
C ILE A 176 19.99 -11.81 -1.93
N ILE A 177 18.80 -11.37 -2.33
CA ILE A 177 17.87 -10.60 -1.50
C ILE A 177 16.91 -11.60 -0.87
N TRP A 178 17.00 -11.82 0.45
CA TRP A 178 16.14 -12.76 1.19
C TRP A 178 14.72 -12.24 1.43
N HIS A 179 14.10 -11.70 0.39
CA HIS A 179 12.77 -11.12 0.41
C HIS A 179 12.09 -11.35 -0.95
N PHE A 180 10.75 -11.41 -0.98
CA PHE A 180 9.99 -11.65 -2.21
C PHE A 180 9.83 -10.40 -3.09
N ALA A 181 10.27 -9.24 -2.60
CA ALA A 181 10.22 -7.93 -3.25
C ALA A 181 11.44 -7.10 -2.86
N CYS A 182 11.75 -6.06 -3.60
CA CYS A 182 12.83 -5.14 -3.23
C CYS A 182 12.47 -4.27 -2.03
N GLU A 183 13.19 -4.48 -0.93
CA GLU A 183 13.03 -3.76 0.33
C GLU A 183 14.37 -3.10 0.72
N ASN A 184 14.30 -1.86 1.19
CA ASN A 184 15.47 -1.01 1.40
C ASN A 184 16.44 -1.58 2.44
N MET A 185 15.96 -2.03 3.59
CA MET A 185 16.83 -2.59 4.62
C MET A 185 17.51 -3.88 4.16
N VAL A 186 16.77 -4.76 3.46
CA VAL A 186 17.33 -6.02 2.93
C VAL A 186 18.37 -5.74 1.86
N LEU A 187 18.10 -4.82 0.92
CA LEU A 187 19.05 -4.45 -0.13
C LEU A 187 20.30 -3.79 0.45
N LEU A 188 20.14 -2.80 1.34
CA LEU A 188 21.26 -2.08 1.94
C LEU A 188 22.20 -3.02 2.71
N ASN A 189 21.67 -4.08 3.36
CA ASN A 189 22.46 -5.07 4.10
C ASN A 189 23.50 -5.81 3.24
N LEU A 190 23.32 -5.85 1.91
CA LEU A 190 24.25 -6.45 0.94
C LEU A 190 25.42 -5.51 0.59
N GLY A 191 25.33 -4.23 1.02
CA GLY A 191 26.32 -3.21 0.81
C GLY A 191 27.60 -3.41 1.62
N CYS A 192 28.69 -2.86 1.11
CA CYS A 192 30.00 -2.86 1.76
C CYS A 192 30.29 -1.53 2.45
N GLY A 193 30.88 -1.59 3.65
CA GLY A 193 31.08 -0.43 4.54
C GLY A 193 30.10 -0.35 5.71
N ASP A 194 30.23 0.70 6.53
CA ASP A 194 29.32 0.96 7.65
C ASP A 194 28.05 1.67 7.17
N ILE A 195 27.03 0.88 6.87
CA ILE A 195 25.70 1.32 6.44
C ILE A 195 24.76 1.61 7.61
N SER A 196 25.21 1.43 8.86
CA SER A 196 24.35 1.47 10.05
C SER A 196 23.62 2.82 10.22
N LYS A 197 24.31 3.92 9.89
CA LYS A 197 23.73 5.28 9.94
C LYS A 197 22.64 5.47 8.89
N ILE A 198 22.84 4.95 7.68
CA ILE A 198 21.87 5.03 6.57
C ILE A 198 20.62 4.20 6.92
N GLN A 199 20.81 3.01 7.47
CA GLN A 199 19.72 2.15 7.92
C GLN A 199 18.92 2.77 9.06
N LEU A 200 19.62 3.38 10.03
CA LEU A 200 18.97 4.10 11.13
C LEU A 200 18.16 5.29 10.60
N LEU A 201 18.71 6.09 9.68
CA LEU A 201 18.00 7.20 9.08
C LEU A 201 16.76 6.72 8.31
N GLY A 202 16.89 5.67 7.49
CA GLY A 202 15.77 5.07 6.76
C GLY A 202 14.67 4.54 7.69
N LEU A 203 15.05 3.93 8.82
CA LEU A 203 14.09 3.53 9.85
C LEU A 203 13.38 4.75 10.46
N MET A 204 14.13 5.77 10.86
CA MET A 204 13.56 6.96 11.50
C MET A 204 12.57 7.66 10.58
N VAL A 205 12.90 7.77 9.28
CA VAL A 205 11.97 8.29 8.26
C VAL A 205 10.73 7.40 8.16
N ARG A 206 10.89 6.07 8.08
CA ARG A 206 9.76 5.13 8.03
C ARG A 206 8.85 5.25 9.26
N ILE A 207 9.42 5.32 10.46
CA ILE A 207 8.66 5.49 11.71
C ILE A 207 7.96 6.85 11.74
N LEU A 208 8.64 7.92 11.32
CA LEU A 208 8.06 9.26 11.31
C LEU A 208 6.88 9.36 10.34
N VAL A 209 7.00 8.79 9.14
CA VAL A 209 5.91 8.72 8.15
C VAL A 209 4.73 7.95 8.74
N ILE A 210 4.96 6.76 9.30
CA ILE A 210 3.92 5.95 9.95
C ILE A 210 3.26 6.74 11.10
N ALA A 211 4.04 7.39 11.95
CA ALA A 211 3.54 8.15 13.10
C ALA A 211 2.74 9.39 12.67
N MET A 212 3.20 10.10 11.64
CA MET A 212 2.51 11.26 11.07
C MET A 212 1.17 10.83 10.47
N ASP A 213 1.16 9.75 9.70
CA ASP A 213 -0.04 9.20 9.09
C ASP A 213 -1.07 8.76 10.15
N ILE A 214 -0.63 8.03 11.18
CA ILE A 214 -1.49 7.64 12.31
C ILE A 214 -2.06 8.88 13.01
N SER A 215 -1.23 9.90 13.25
CA SER A 215 -1.63 11.11 13.94
C SER A 215 -2.66 11.91 13.13
N LEU A 216 -2.42 12.09 11.83
CA LEU A 216 -3.34 12.78 10.91
C LEU A 216 -4.68 12.06 10.82
N LEU A 217 -4.67 10.74 10.72
CA LEU A 217 -5.88 9.93 10.71
C LEU A 217 -6.61 10.04 12.05
N LEU A 218 -5.92 9.82 13.17
CA LEU A 218 -6.53 9.89 14.50
C LEU A 218 -7.17 11.26 14.75
N VAL A 219 -6.47 12.35 14.47
CA VAL A 219 -6.99 13.72 14.61
C VAL A 219 -8.21 13.93 13.71
N SER A 220 -8.14 13.53 12.44
CA SER A 220 -9.27 13.64 11.51
C SER A 220 -10.50 12.91 12.03
N TYR A 221 -10.34 11.69 12.54
CA TYR A 221 -11.44 10.89 13.08
C TYR A 221 -11.96 11.41 14.42
N LEU A 222 -11.11 11.96 15.29
CA LEU A 222 -11.54 12.63 16.52
C LEU A 222 -12.41 13.84 16.20
N TYR A 223 -12.04 14.65 15.20
CA TYR A 223 -12.84 15.78 14.75
C TYR A 223 -14.18 15.36 14.11
N ILE A 224 -14.18 14.30 13.30
CA ILE A 224 -15.40 13.72 12.71
C ILE A 224 -16.31 13.20 13.83
N PHE A 225 -15.75 12.45 14.78
CA PHE A 225 -16.47 11.90 15.92
C PHE A 225 -17.10 13.01 16.78
N HIS A 226 -16.30 13.99 17.17
CA HIS A 226 -16.75 15.12 17.99
C HIS A 226 -17.85 15.94 17.28
N SER A 227 -17.67 16.23 15.99
CA SER A 227 -18.68 16.94 15.19
C SER A 227 -19.96 16.12 15.03
N THR A 228 -19.84 14.81 14.86
CA THR A 228 -20.99 13.90 14.77
C THR A 228 -21.78 13.87 16.08
N MET A 229 -21.10 13.77 17.23
CA MET A 229 -21.74 13.80 18.55
C MET A 229 -22.48 15.12 18.80
N LYS A 230 -22.00 16.22 18.22
CA LYS A 230 -22.63 17.54 18.34
C LYS A 230 -23.88 17.71 17.47
N ILE A 231 -23.94 17.05 16.31
CA ILE A 231 -24.96 17.29 15.28
C ILE A 231 -26.01 16.17 15.20
N ALA A 232 -25.63 14.92 15.41
CA ALA A 232 -26.49 13.75 15.17
C ALA A 232 -27.21 13.29 16.45
N ARG A 233 -28.52 12.98 16.35
CA ARG A 233 -29.32 12.38 17.43
C ARG A 233 -29.99 11.08 16.93
N GLY A 234 -30.17 10.10 17.82
CA GLY A 234 -30.94 8.88 17.55
C GLY A 234 -30.35 7.99 16.44
N LYS A 235 -31.18 7.57 15.47
CA LYS A 235 -30.76 6.64 14.38
C LYS A 235 -29.68 7.21 13.45
N SER A 236 -29.59 8.54 13.27
CA SER A 236 -28.54 9.12 12.43
C SER A 236 -27.17 9.04 13.10
N LEU A 237 -27.11 9.15 14.44
CA LEU A 237 -25.90 8.96 15.23
C LEU A 237 -25.38 7.53 15.10
N HIS A 238 -26.26 6.52 15.24
CA HIS A 238 -25.87 5.10 15.12
C HIS A 238 -25.34 4.77 13.71
N LYS A 239 -25.95 5.34 12.66
CA LYS A 239 -25.51 5.13 11.28
C LYS A 239 -24.13 5.76 11.04
N THR A 240 -23.89 6.96 11.55
CA THR A 240 -22.59 7.64 11.40
C THR A 240 -21.49 6.97 12.25
N LEU A 241 -21.78 6.58 13.50
CA LEU A 241 -20.83 5.86 14.36
C LEU A 241 -20.39 4.53 13.75
N HIS A 242 -21.31 3.78 13.16
CA HIS A 242 -21.01 2.52 12.48
C HIS A 242 -20.12 2.72 11.22
N THR A 243 -20.25 3.85 10.53
CA THR A 243 -19.44 4.20 9.35
C THR A 243 -18.03 4.70 9.75
N CYS A 244 -17.93 5.39 10.89
CA CYS A 244 -16.67 5.85 11.48
C CYS A 244 -15.84 4.68 12.05
N SER A 245 -16.51 3.76 12.75
CA SER A 245 -15.90 2.55 13.32
C SER A 245 -15.27 1.64 12.26
N THR A 246 -15.90 1.51 11.09
CA THR A 246 -15.35 0.68 10.00
C THR A 246 -14.08 1.27 9.41
N HIS A 247 -14.02 2.59 9.22
CA HIS A 247 -12.81 3.26 8.76
C HIS A 247 -11.69 3.18 9.80
N LEU A 248 -12.01 3.34 11.08
CA LEU A 248 -11.06 3.14 12.17
C LEU A 248 -10.52 1.69 12.18
N ILE A 249 -11.35 0.68 11.91
CA ILE A 249 -10.91 -0.72 11.78
C ILE A 249 -9.93 -0.91 10.62
N VAL A 250 -10.19 -0.32 9.45
CA VAL A 250 -9.27 -0.41 8.28
C VAL A 250 -7.92 0.18 8.63
N VAL A 251 -7.93 1.36 9.25
CA VAL A 251 -6.74 2.07 9.69
C VAL A 251 -5.99 1.23 10.72
N VAL A 252 -6.63 0.79 11.79
CA VAL A 252 -6.00 -0.04 12.83
C VAL A 252 -5.37 -1.30 12.24
N LEU A 253 -6.07 -2.01 11.34
CA LEU A 253 -5.53 -3.23 10.72
C LEU A 253 -4.33 -2.95 9.81
N ASN A 254 -4.41 -1.95 8.92
CA ASN A 254 -3.30 -1.59 8.02
C ASN A 254 -2.05 -1.17 8.80
N TYR A 255 -2.19 -0.32 9.83
CA TYR A 255 -1.05 0.17 10.60
C TYR A 255 -0.51 -0.86 11.59
N SER A 256 -1.34 -1.73 12.18
CA SER A 256 -0.86 -2.87 12.98
C SER A 256 -0.03 -3.84 12.15
N CYS A 257 -0.38 -4.07 10.88
CA CYS A 257 0.42 -4.88 9.96
C CYS A 257 1.78 -4.23 9.63
N GLY A 258 1.80 -2.90 9.41
CA GLY A 258 3.04 -2.17 9.15
C GLY A 258 3.99 -2.13 10.36
N LEU A 259 3.44 -1.93 11.55
CA LEU A 259 4.21 -1.90 12.81
C LEU A 259 4.76 -3.29 13.16
N SER A 260 3.95 -4.34 12.99
CA SER A 260 4.40 -5.72 13.21
C SER A 260 5.52 -6.11 12.24
N SER A 261 5.43 -5.77 10.95
CA SER A 261 6.54 -5.98 9.99
C SER A 261 7.84 -5.30 10.44
N ALA A 262 7.78 -4.04 10.91
CA ALA A 262 8.96 -3.31 11.37
C ALA A 262 9.58 -3.86 12.66
N ILE A 263 8.76 -4.32 13.61
CA ILE A 263 9.21 -4.93 14.87
C ILE A 263 9.78 -6.33 14.62
N LEU A 264 9.08 -7.15 13.83
CA LEU A 264 9.48 -8.54 13.53
C LEU A 264 10.78 -8.60 12.72
N TYR A 265 11.08 -7.58 11.91
CA TYR A 265 12.39 -7.47 11.25
C TYR A 265 13.54 -7.31 12.25
N ARG A 266 13.29 -6.71 13.42
CA ARG A 266 14.29 -6.51 14.48
C ARG A 266 14.35 -7.64 15.49
N LEU A 267 13.31 -8.46 15.57
CA LEU A 267 13.32 -9.69 16.34
C LEU A 267 14.03 -10.77 15.53
N SER A 268 14.86 -11.60 16.17
CA SER A 268 15.59 -12.73 15.55
C SER A 268 14.66 -13.88 15.15
N ILE A 269 13.59 -13.57 14.44
CA ILE A 269 12.57 -14.49 13.93
C ILE A 269 12.97 -14.94 12.53
N SER A 270 12.50 -16.12 12.10
CA SER A 270 12.76 -16.64 10.75
C SER A 270 12.37 -15.66 9.64
N VAL A 271 13.20 -15.60 8.60
CA VAL A 271 12.98 -14.80 7.38
C VAL A 271 11.62 -15.06 6.73
N ASP A 272 11.11 -16.29 6.80
CA ASP A 272 9.81 -16.68 6.26
C ASP A 272 8.65 -15.94 6.93
N VAL A 273 8.70 -15.79 8.25
CA VAL A 273 7.70 -15.06 9.02
C VAL A 273 7.79 -13.57 8.68
N GLN A 274 8.99 -12.99 8.58
CA GLN A 274 9.14 -11.60 8.16
C GLN A 274 8.53 -11.36 6.77
N ASN A 275 8.80 -12.27 5.82
CA ASN A 275 8.21 -12.24 4.49
C ASN A 275 6.68 -12.38 4.53
N LEU A 276 6.13 -13.24 5.37
CA LEU A 276 4.67 -13.38 5.52
C LEU A 276 4.04 -12.07 6.01
N PHE A 277 4.62 -11.43 7.03
CA PHE A 277 4.11 -10.17 7.54
C PHE A 277 4.26 -9.02 6.55
N SER A 278 5.34 -8.97 5.77
CA SER A 278 5.48 -8.03 4.66
C SER A 278 4.42 -8.27 3.57
N ALA A 279 4.13 -9.53 3.24
CA ALA A 279 3.06 -9.86 2.28
C ALA A 279 1.68 -9.46 2.80
N ILE A 280 1.40 -9.68 4.09
CA ILE A 280 0.17 -9.20 4.74
C ILE A 280 0.13 -7.66 4.65
N TYR A 281 1.21 -6.98 4.99
CA TYR A 281 1.26 -5.51 4.95
C TYR A 281 0.98 -4.94 3.55
N TYR A 282 1.52 -5.54 2.48
CA TYR A 282 1.30 -5.04 1.12
C TYR A 282 -0.03 -5.47 0.49
N LEU A 283 -0.50 -6.69 0.77
CA LEU A 283 -1.66 -7.27 0.06
C LEU A 283 -2.97 -7.09 0.82
N PHE A 284 -2.93 -7.14 2.15
CA PHE A 284 -4.13 -7.08 2.99
C PHE A 284 -4.97 -5.81 2.75
N PRO A 285 -4.38 -4.59 2.70
CA PRO A 285 -5.14 -3.37 2.39
C PRO A 285 -5.90 -3.49 1.06
N ALA A 286 -5.21 -3.95 0.01
CA ALA A 286 -5.75 -4.06 -1.34
C ALA A 286 -6.88 -5.08 -1.46
N THR A 287 -6.86 -6.17 -0.68
CA THR A 287 -7.98 -7.12 -0.56
C THR A 287 -9.15 -6.52 0.20
N VAL A 288 -8.91 -5.91 1.36
CA VAL A 288 -9.96 -5.52 2.31
C VAL A 288 -10.72 -4.27 1.86
N HIS A 289 -10.02 -3.34 1.21
CA HIS A 289 -10.60 -2.08 0.71
C HIS A 289 -11.87 -2.30 -0.14
N PRO A 290 -11.85 -3.12 -1.21
CA PRO A 290 -13.06 -3.48 -1.98
C PRO A 290 -14.22 -4.02 -1.15
N PHE A 291 -13.97 -4.95 -0.21
CA PHE A 291 -15.05 -5.49 0.62
C PHE A 291 -15.68 -4.43 1.50
N ILE A 292 -14.87 -3.56 2.08
CA ILE A 292 -15.37 -2.51 2.97
C ILE A 292 -16.18 -1.49 2.20
N TYR A 293 -15.66 -0.96 1.08
CA TYR A 293 -16.41 0.00 0.28
C TYR A 293 -17.61 -0.63 -0.43
N GLY A 294 -17.47 -1.84 -0.99
CA GLY A 294 -18.53 -2.58 -1.68
C GLY A 294 -19.67 -3.04 -0.77
N TYR A 295 -19.37 -3.49 0.46
CA TYR A 295 -20.40 -3.95 1.41
C TYR A 295 -21.07 -2.80 2.18
N ARG A 296 -20.30 -1.76 2.54
CA ARG A 296 -20.78 -0.70 3.45
C ARG A 296 -21.41 0.48 2.74
N MET A 297 -20.99 0.83 1.52
CA MET A 297 -21.61 1.92 0.75
C MET A 297 -22.91 1.40 0.14
N LYS A 298 -24.05 1.96 0.59
CA LYS A 298 -25.37 1.48 0.21
C LYS A 298 -25.57 1.60 -1.31
N GLU A 299 -25.03 2.65 -1.90
CA GLU A 299 -25.10 2.98 -3.32
C GLU A 299 -24.32 1.95 -4.14
N ILE A 300 -23.04 1.70 -3.80
CA ILE A 300 -22.21 0.66 -4.44
C ILE A 300 -22.86 -0.72 -4.28
N ARG A 301 -23.27 -1.08 -3.06
CA ARG A 301 -23.95 -2.36 -2.79
C ARG A 301 -25.23 -2.52 -3.60
N THR A 302 -26.02 -1.46 -3.73
CA THR A 302 -27.27 -1.51 -4.50
C THR A 302 -26.98 -1.71 -5.99
N CYS A 303 -25.93 -1.08 -6.52
CA CYS A 303 -25.48 -1.32 -7.89
C CYS A 303 -24.93 -2.73 -8.10
N LEU A 304 -24.10 -3.24 -7.18
CA LEU A 304 -23.60 -4.61 -7.24
C LEU A 304 -24.76 -5.63 -7.25
N VAL A 305 -25.77 -5.46 -6.38
CA VAL A 305 -26.93 -6.36 -6.30
C VAL A 305 -27.84 -6.24 -7.54
N LYS A 306 -28.04 -5.02 -8.08
CA LYS A 306 -28.83 -4.82 -9.30
C LYS A 306 -28.14 -5.42 -10.54
N SER A 307 -26.82 -5.25 -10.64
CA SER A 307 -25.97 -5.83 -11.69
C SER A 307 -26.00 -7.37 -11.66
N TRP A 308 -25.88 -7.97 -10.47
CA TRP A 308 -26.02 -9.43 -10.30
C TRP A 308 -27.40 -9.96 -10.70
N ARG A 309 -28.42 -9.09 -10.74
CA ARG A 309 -29.78 -9.38 -11.20
C ARG A 309 -30.05 -8.94 -12.65
N GLY A 310 -29.03 -8.51 -13.39
CA GLY A 310 -29.13 -8.07 -14.78
C GLY A 310 -29.87 -6.74 -14.99
N ARG A 311 -29.93 -5.85 -13.99
CA ARG A 311 -30.61 -4.55 -14.08
C ARG A 311 -29.63 -3.38 -13.91
N GLY A 312 -29.78 -2.33 -14.70
CA GLY A 312 -29.02 -1.09 -14.57
C GLY A 312 -29.30 -0.37 -13.24
N CYS A 313 -28.33 0.41 -12.76
CA CYS A 313 -28.51 1.21 -11.56
C CYS A 313 -29.28 2.50 -11.92
N VAL A 314 -30.60 2.46 -11.74
CA VAL A 314 -31.47 3.66 -11.72
C VAL A 314 -32.14 3.75 -10.37
#